data_AF-A0A9P5ZIL0-F1
#
_entry.id   AF-A0A9P5ZIL0-F1
#
_cell.length_a   1.000
_cell.length_b   1.000
_cell.length_c   1.000
_cell.angle_alpha   90.00
_cell.angle_beta   90.00
_cell.angle_gamma   90.00
#
_symmetry.space_group_name_H-M   'P 1'
#
loop_
_entity.id
_entity.type
_entity.pdbx_description
1 polymer ?
#
loop_
_entity_poly.entity_id
_entity_poly.type
_entity_poly.pdbx_seq_one_letter_code
_entity_poly.pdbx_strand_id
1 'polypeptide(L)' 'MDPFAVISFGKKVFRTRVIQHSPNPVWDDKLLFHARRYETAFKVQLDWDKLSSDDHVGDASFDASDLIEGAR' A
#
# COMPACT_ATOMS: atom_id res chain seq x y z
N MET A 1 10.35 2.97 16.00
CA MET A 1 9.32 3.38 15.04
C MET A 1 9.07 2.20 14.14
N ASP A 2 7.81 1.84 13.97
CA ASP A 2 7.41 0.51 13.50
C ASP A 2 6.46 0.64 12.29
N PRO A 3 6.94 1.09 11.12
CA PRO A 3 6.09 1.39 9.97
C PRO A 3 5.43 0.14 9.37
N PHE A 4 4.22 0.32 8.86
CA PHE A 4 3.53 -0.63 7.97
C PHE A 4 2.87 0.11 6.80
N ALA A 5 2.36 -0.61 5.82
CA ALA A 5 1.62 -0.03 4.71
C ALA A 5 0.32 -0.80 4.49
N VAL A 6 -0.74 -0.06 4.18
CA VAL A 6 -2.07 -0.59 3.86
C VAL A 6 -2.35 -0.30 2.38
N ILE A 7 -2.46 -1.36 1.60
CA ILE A 7 -2.63 -1.28 0.16
C ILE A 7 -4.04 -1.75 -0.16
N SER A 8 -4.83 -0.88 -0.80
CA SER A 8 -6.21 -1.15 -1.15
C SER A 8 -6.42 -1.11 -2.66
N PHE A 9 -7.09 -2.12 -3.18
CA PHE A 9 -7.46 -2.24 -4.59
C PHE A 9 -8.91 -2.70 -4.71
N GLY A 10 -9.80 -1.77 -5.08
CA GLY A 10 -11.24 -2.01 -5.04
C GLY A 10 -11.69 -2.41 -3.63
N LYS A 11 -12.15 -3.66 -3.47
CA LYS A 11 -12.57 -4.24 -2.18
C LYS A 11 -11.48 -5.05 -1.47
N LYS A 12 -10.31 -5.19 -2.08
CA LYS A 12 -9.19 -5.98 -1.54
C LYS A 12 -8.31 -5.04 -0.72
N VAL A 13 -8.04 -5.42 0.52
CA VAL A 13 -7.14 -4.68 1.41
C VAL A 13 -6.02 -5.62 1.83
N PHE A 14 -4.79 -5.15 1.70
CA PHE A 14 -3.58 -5.85 2.10
C PHE A 14 -2.82 -4.99 3.10
N ARG A 15 -2.22 -5.63 4.10
CA ARG A 15 -1.37 -4.97 5.09
C ARG A 15 0.00 -5.63 5.10
N THR A 16 1.06 -4.84 4.96
CA THR A 16 2.43 -5.35 5.02
C THR A 16 2.82 -5.72 6.45
N ARG A 17 3.93 -6.43 6.59
CA ARG A 17 4.52 -6.70 7.92
C ARG A 17 5.00 -5.39 8.55
N VAL A 18 4.87 -5.29 9.86
CA VAL A 18 5.44 -4.20 10.64
C VAL A 18 6.95 -4.39 10.69
N ILE A 19 7.72 -3.37 10.28
CA ILE A 19 9.18 -3.40 10.38
C ILE A 19 9.58 -2.63 11.63
N GLN A 20 10.10 -3.32 12.65
CA GLN A 20 10.45 -2.67 13.90
C GLN A 20 11.77 -1.89 13.80
N HIS A 21 11.80 -0.71 14.42
CA HIS A 21 13.02 0.09 14.62
C HIS A 21 13.78 0.47 13.33
N SER A 22 13.09 0.67 12.21
CA SER A 22 13.71 1.16 10.96
C SER A 22 13.11 2.49 10.50
N PRO A 23 13.91 3.57 10.35
CA PRO A 23 13.44 4.83 9.75
C PRO A 23 13.26 4.72 8.23
N ASN A 24 13.95 3.77 7.57
CA ASN A 24 13.83 3.47 6.14
C ASN A 24 13.41 2.00 5.98
N PRO A 25 12.12 1.68 6.20
CA PRO A 25 11.61 0.32 6.07
C PRO A 25 11.74 -0.21 4.63
N VAL A 26 12.23 -1.45 4.50
CA VAL A 26 12.25 -2.20 3.23
C VAL A 26 11.41 -3.45 3.42
N TRP A 27 10.24 -3.49 2.77
CA TRP A 27 9.29 -4.61 2.91
C TRP A 27 9.55 -5.75 1.93
N ASP A 28 9.93 -5.43 0.70
CA ASP A 28 10.06 -6.38 -0.43
C ASP A 28 8.83 -7.31 -0.62
N ASP A 29 7.65 -6.88 -0.17
CA ASP A 29 6.41 -7.62 -0.29
C ASP A 29 5.91 -7.58 -1.74
N LYS A 30 5.61 -8.75 -2.32
CA LYS A 30 5.01 -8.85 -3.65
C LYS A 30 3.50 -9.08 -3.54
N LEU A 31 2.73 -8.23 -4.21
CA LEU A 31 1.27 -8.29 -4.17
C LEU A 31 0.71 -8.68 -5.53
N LEU A 32 -0.20 -9.65 -5.51
CA LEU A 32 -0.88 -10.17 -6.69
C LEU A 32 -2.36 -9.88 -6.54
N PHE A 33 -2.85 -8.97 -7.38
CA PHE A 33 -4.27 -8.62 -7.42
C PHE A 33 -4.88 -9.12 -8.72
N HIS A 34 -6.04 -9.76 -8.61
CA HIS A 34 -6.88 -10.02 -9.78
C HIS A 34 -7.56 -8.71 -10.18
N ALA A 35 -7.03 -8.02 -11.19
CA ALA A 35 -7.65 -6.82 -11.74
C ALA A 35 -8.78 -7.19 -12.70
N ARG A 36 -10.00 -6.76 -12.38
CA ARG A 36 -11.13 -6.81 -13.32
C ARG A 36 -11.21 -5.47 -14.05
N ARG A 37 -11.74 -5.45 -15.27
CA ARG A 37 -11.83 -4.24 -16.12
C ARG A 37 -12.50 -3.02 -15.47
N TYR A 38 -13.35 -3.24 -14.46
CA TYR A 38 -14.04 -2.17 -13.73
C TYR A 38 -13.30 -1.72 -12.46
N GLU A 39 -12.24 -2.42 -12.04
CA GLU A 39 -11.41 -2.08 -10.88
C GLU A 39 -10.18 -1.32 -11.39
N THR A 40 -10.31 -0.01 -11.57
CA THR A 40 -9.24 0.83 -12.15
C THR A 40 -8.43 1.59 -11.11
N ALA A 41 -8.95 1.84 -9.90
CA ALA A 41 -8.23 2.64 -8.92
C ALA A 41 -7.47 1.78 -7.91
N PHE A 42 -6.16 1.99 -7.80
CA PHE A 42 -5.35 1.55 -6.67
C PHE A 42 -5.16 2.71 -5.69
N LYS A 43 -5.33 2.42 -4.41
CA LYS A 43 -5.05 3.38 -3.35
C LYS A 43 -4.14 2.72 -2.33
N VAL A 44 -2.95 3.27 -2.17
CA VAL A 44 -2.00 2.90 -1.13
C VAL A 44 -2.06 3.95 -0.04
N GLN A 45 -2.28 3.50 1.18
CA GLN A 45 -2.19 4.33 2.37
C GLN A 45 -1.03 3.81 3.19
N LEU A 46 -0.03 4.65 3.39
CA LEU A 46 1.09 4.32 4.25
C LEU A 46 0.77 4.83 5.65
N ASP A 47 0.65 3.89 6.57
CA ASP A 47 0.22 4.16 7.93
C ASP A 47 1.33 3.74 8.89
N TRP A 48 1.81 4.69 9.69
CA TRP A 48 2.92 4.47 10.59
C TRP A 48 2.38 4.50 11.99
N ASP A 49 1.90 3.36 12.50
CA ASP A 49 1.57 3.33 13.92
C ASP A 49 2.04 2.10 14.69
N LYS A 50 2.52 2.40 15.89
CA LYS A 50 3.00 1.49 16.91
C LYS A 50 1.96 1.24 17.99
N LEU A 51 1.04 2.17 18.35
CA LEU A 51 -0.12 1.93 19.24
C LEU A 51 -0.88 3.20 19.73
N SER A 52 -0.60 4.43 19.26
CA SER A 52 -1.24 5.61 19.89
C SER A 52 -1.40 6.79 18.94
N SER A 53 -2.67 7.16 18.68
CA SER A 53 -3.12 8.17 17.72
C SER A 53 -2.59 7.89 16.31
N ASP A 54 -3.51 7.51 15.40
CA ASP A 54 -3.22 7.29 13.98
C ASP A 54 -2.50 8.52 13.37
N ASP A 55 -1.17 8.52 13.41
CA ASP A 55 -0.34 9.54 12.78
C ASP A 55 -0.19 9.16 11.30
N HIS A 56 -1.20 9.56 10.51
CA HIS A 56 -1.20 9.41 9.05
C HIS A 56 0.08 10.00 8.47
N VAL A 57 0.91 9.16 7.86
CA VAL A 57 2.21 9.58 7.30
C VAL A 57 2.09 10.01 5.85
N GLY A 58 1.27 9.31 5.09
CA GLY A 58 1.09 9.63 3.69
C GLY A 58 0.16 8.68 2.97
N ASP A 59 -0.47 9.20 1.94
CA ASP A 59 -1.23 8.44 0.97
C ASP A 59 -0.63 8.60 -0.42
N ALA A 60 -0.76 7.54 -1.21
CA ALA A 60 -0.41 7.51 -2.61
C ALA A 60 -1.52 6.78 -3.36
N SER A 61 -2.11 7.41 -4.37
CA SER A 61 -3.06 6.76 -5.27
C SER A 61 -2.50 6.71 -6.68
N PHE A 62 -2.83 5.64 -7.40
CA PHE A 62 -2.42 5.45 -8.79
C PHE A 62 -3.54 4.75 -9.55
N ASP A 63 -3.68 5.06 -10.83
CA ASP A 63 -4.59 4.33 -11.70
C ASP A 63 -3.93 3.01 -12.14
N ALA A 64 -4.70 1.93 -12.09
CA ALA A 64 -4.32 0.63 -12.62
C ALA A 64 -3.97 0.72 -14.10
N SER A 65 -4.64 1.60 -14.84
CA SER A 65 -4.40 1.83 -16.27
C SER A 65 -2.98 2.35 -16.49
N ASP A 66 -2.54 3.31 -15.68
CA ASP A 66 -1.17 3.87 -15.76
C ASP A 66 -0.12 2.79 -15.46
N LEU A 67 -0.40 1.92 -14.47
CA LEU A 67 0.48 0.81 -14.15
C LEU A 67 0.54 -0.26 -15.25
N ILE A 68 -0.61 -0.55 -15.88
CA ILE A 68 -0.71 -1.53 -16.96
C ILE A 68 -0.02 -1.00 -18.22
N GLU A 69 -0.18 0.29 -18.52
CA GLU A 69 0.47 0.94 -19.66
C GLU A 69 1.99 0.98 -19.48
N GLY A 70 2.49 1.36 -18.28
CA GLY A 70 3.92 1.38 -17.98
C GLY A 70 4.57 0.00 -17.88
N ALA A 71 3.79 -1.07 -17.73
CA ALA A 71 4.29 -2.45 -17.70
C ALA A 71 4.43 -3.07 -19.10
N ARG A 72 3.94 -2.41 -20.16
CA ARG A 72 4.01 -2.87 -21.54
C ARG A 72 5.30 -2.43 -22.22
#